data_AF-A0A7S0U540-F1
#
_entry.id   AF-A0A7S0U540-F1
#
_cell.length_a   1.000
_cell.length_b   1.000
_cell.length_c   1.000
_cell.angle_alpha   90.00
_cell.angle_beta   90.00
_cell.angle_gamma   90.00
#
_symmetry.space_group_name_H-M   'P 1'
#
loop_
_entity.id
_entity.type
_entity.pdbx_description
1 polymer ?
#
loop_
_entity_poly.entity_id
_entity_poly.type
_entity_poly.pdbx_seq_one_letter_code
_entity_poly.pdbx_strand_id
1 'polypeptide(L)'
;RIRVVPLKVNANSSSSTVEELEGRRRELFLAAGEHTLHETRSKLKVRLHSDEVEKALVHRLFDKIHVYHVKTFESIVEEADKWLGKHRDKTAEWYNGEFEYAGATRELMQLEGMAMDKFQLWVEVGGTYILRSRLTDASRQMDAGLMRRLHDIMDKCAAETVAWRRLPSVV
;
A
#
# COMPACT_ATOMS: atom_id res chain seq x y z
N ARG A 1 -28.83 -61.82 -15.49
CA ARG A 1 -28.57 -60.84 -16.58
C ARG A 1 -27.87 -59.63 -15.98
N ILE A 2 -26.58 -59.45 -16.25
CA ILE A 2 -25.79 -58.32 -15.76
C ILE A 2 -26.01 -57.14 -16.72
N ARG A 3 -26.39 -55.98 -16.21
CA ARG A 3 -26.59 -54.75 -17.00
C ARG A 3 -25.33 -53.91 -16.89
N VAL A 4 -24.55 -53.84 -17.96
CA VAL A 4 -23.38 -52.96 -18.06
C VAL A 4 -23.87 -51.58 -18.48
N VAL A 5 -23.67 -50.58 -17.63
CA VAL A 5 -23.97 -49.17 -17.93
C VAL A 5 -22.66 -48.51 -18.33
N PRO A 6 -22.51 -48.05 -19.59
CA PRO A 6 -21.30 -47.37 -20.01
C PRO A 6 -21.25 -45.97 -19.38
N LEU A 7 -20.30 -45.76 -18.48
CA LEU A 7 -19.96 -44.44 -17.94
C LEU A 7 -19.12 -43.70 -18.99
N LYS A 8 -19.68 -42.63 -19.56
CA LYS A 8 -18.92 -41.66 -20.36
C LYS A 8 -18.13 -40.76 -19.40
N VAL A 9 -16.86 -41.07 -19.21
CA VAL A 9 -15.92 -40.17 -18.53
C VAL A 9 -15.44 -39.17 -19.56
N ASN A 10 -15.82 -37.90 -19.41
CA ASN A 10 -15.31 -36.82 -20.24
C ASN A 10 -14.00 -36.32 -19.60
N ALA A 11 -12.87 -36.91 -20.01
CA ALA A 11 -11.55 -36.42 -19.63
C ALA A 11 -11.24 -35.21 -20.50
N ASN A 12 -11.56 -34.01 -20.00
CA ASN A 12 -11.31 -32.77 -20.74
C ASN A 12 -9.80 -32.52 -20.77
N SER A 13 -9.14 -32.90 -21.87
CA SER A 13 -7.69 -32.76 -22.09
C SER A 13 -7.22 -31.31 -22.27
N SER A 14 -8.16 -30.35 -22.24
CA SER A 14 -7.89 -28.90 -22.23
C SER A 14 -7.83 -28.31 -20.82
N SER A 15 -8.02 -29.13 -19.78
CA SER A 15 -7.82 -28.71 -18.39
C SER A 15 -6.32 -28.59 -18.15
N SER A 16 -5.86 -27.39 -17.77
CA SER A 16 -4.49 -27.20 -17.30
C SER A 16 -4.17 -28.21 -16.21
N THR A 17 -2.95 -28.76 -16.23
CA THR A 17 -2.49 -29.62 -15.14
C THR A 17 -2.42 -28.81 -13.84
N VAL A 18 -2.44 -29.48 -12.69
CA VAL A 18 -2.30 -28.80 -11.39
C VAL A 18 -1.02 -27.97 -11.40
N GLU A 19 0.10 -28.53 -11.85
CA GLU A 19 1.40 -27.85 -11.98
C GLU A 19 1.34 -26.59 -12.88
N GLU A 20 0.59 -26.63 -13.99
CA GLU A 20 0.36 -25.46 -14.85
C GLU A 20 -0.45 -24.36 -14.14
N LEU A 21 -1.45 -24.73 -13.34
CA LEU A 21 -2.23 -23.78 -12.54
C LEU A 21 -1.39 -23.16 -11.41
N GLU A 22 -0.54 -23.96 -10.78
CA GLU A 22 0.37 -23.53 -9.72
C GLU A 22 1.41 -22.52 -10.24
N GLY A 23 2.04 -22.82 -11.38
CA GLY A 23 2.95 -21.89 -12.06
C GLY A 23 2.27 -20.58 -12.44
N ARG A 24 1.03 -20.66 -12.96
CA ARG A 24 0.27 -19.49 -13.40
C ARG A 24 -0.10 -18.55 -12.25
N ARG A 25 -0.36 -19.08 -11.05
CA ARG A 25 -0.67 -18.24 -9.87
C ARG A 25 0.53 -17.40 -9.45
N ARG A 26 1.74 -17.99 -9.46
CA ARG A 26 3.00 -17.27 -9.23
C ARG A 26 3.21 -16.18 -10.28
N GLU A 27 3.04 -16.52 -11.56
CA GLU A 27 3.21 -15.56 -12.67
C GLU A 27 2.27 -14.37 -12.54
N LEU A 28 0.98 -14.61 -12.28
CA LEU A 28 -0.01 -13.54 -12.09
C LEU A 28 0.33 -12.65 -10.90
N PHE A 29 0.74 -13.24 -9.78
CA PHE A 29 1.13 -12.47 -8.59
C PHE A 29 2.34 -11.57 -8.87
N LEU A 30 3.39 -12.13 -9.50
CA LEU A 30 4.59 -11.36 -9.81
C LEU A 30 4.30 -10.25 -10.83
N ALA A 31 3.50 -10.53 -11.86
CA ALA A 31 3.08 -9.52 -12.84
C ALA A 31 2.28 -8.39 -12.17
N ALA A 32 1.35 -8.72 -11.27
CA ALA A 32 0.63 -7.73 -10.48
C ALA A 32 1.58 -6.91 -9.59
N GLY A 33 2.56 -7.56 -8.97
CA GLY A 33 3.63 -6.92 -8.21
C GLY A 33 4.44 -5.90 -9.02
N GLU A 34 4.87 -6.29 -10.22
CA GLU A 34 5.62 -5.42 -11.14
C GLU A 34 4.78 -4.23 -11.60
N HIS A 35 3.51 -4.47 -11.91
CA HIS A 35 2.57 -3.42 -12.27
C HIS A 35 2.38 -2.41 -11.13
N THR A 36 2.08 -2.88 -9.92
CA THR A 36 1.91 -2.01 -8.74
C THR A 36 3.17 -1.21 -8.44
N LEU A 37 4.36 -1.82 -8.56
CA LEU A 37 5.63 -1.11 -8.38
C LEU A 37 5.82 -0.02 -9.43
N HIS A 38 5.50 -0.32 -10.70
CA HIS A 38 5.56 0.65 -11.78
C HIS A 38 4.61 1.83 -11.56
N GLU A 39 3.36 1.55 -11.21
CA GLU A 39 2.35 2.58 -10.89
C GLU A 39 2.78 3.43 -9.70
N THR A 40 3.25 2.80 -8.63
CA THR A 40 3.77 3.48 -7.44
C THR A 40 4.90 4.43 -7.83
N ARG A 41 5.87 3.96 -8.62
CA ARG A 41 6.98 4.78 -9.10
C ARG A 41 6.50 5.96 -9.96
N SER A 42 5.52 5.73 -10.82
CA SER A 42 4.94 6.78 -11.66
C SER A 42 4.22 7.85 -10.82
N LYS A 43 3.34 7.44 -9.90
CA LYS A 43 2.61 8.33 -8.99
C LYS A 43 3.54 9.13 -8.09
N LEU A 44 4.58 8.49 -7.54
CA LEU A 44 5.58 9.16 -6.73
C LEU A 44 6.38 10.19 -7.53
N LYS A 45 6.72 9.92 -8.80
CA LYS A 45 7.40 10.89 -9.66
C LYS A 45 6.53 12.12 -9.91
N VAL A 46 5.23 11.92 -10.18
CA VAL A 46 4.29 13.03 -10.33
C VAL A 46 4.22 13.85 -9.05
N ARG A 47 4.11 13.20 -7.88
CA ARG A 47 4.10 13.89 -6.59
C ARG A 47 5.41 14.58 -6.25
N LEU A 48 6.56 14.06 -6.68
CA LEU A 48 7.86 14.67 -6.45
C LEU A 48 7.94 16.10 -7.03
N HIS A 49 7.21 16.33 -8.12
CA HIS A 49 7.14 17.62 -8.81
C HIS A 49 5.89 18.44 -8.47
N SER A 50 5.19 18.10 -7.38
CA SER A 50 4.01 18.86 -6.97
C SER A 50 4.37 20.13 -6.19
N ASP A 51 3.49 21.12 -6.27
CA ASP A 51 3.58 22.37 -5.49
C ASP A 51 3.65 22.12 -3.97
N GLU A 52 3.12 21.00 -3.49
CA GLU A 52 3.17 20.63 -2.07
C GLU A 52 4.61 20.36 -1.62
N VAL A 53 5.39 19.68 -2.45
CA VAL A 53 6.81 19.42 -2.19
C VAL A 53 7.58 20.72 -2.26
N GLU A 54 7.30 21.57 -3.24
CA GLU A 54 7.93 22.89 -3.36
C GLU A 54 7.66 23.75 -2.11
N LYS A 55 6.40 23.81 -1.66
CA LYS A 55 6.02 24.51 -0.42
C LYS A 55 6.71 23.94 0.80
N ALA A 56 6.75 22.60 0.93
CA ALA A 56 7.41 21.93 2.04
C ALA A 56 8.92 22.19 2.07
N LEU A 57 9.55 22.29 0.90
CA LEU A 57 10.96 22.64 0.77
C LEU A 57 11.22 24.12 1.12
N VAL A 58 10.40 25.05 0.63
CA VAL A 58 10.52 26.49 0.91
C VAL A 58 10.34 26.78 2.40
N HIS A 59 9.38 26.14 3.07
CA HIS A 59 9.16 26.33 4.51
C HIS A 59 10.29 25.72 5.38
N ARG A 60 11.18 24.93 4.79
CA ARG A 60 12.26 24.20 5.48
C ARG A 60 13.66 24.54 4.98
N LEU A 61 13.82 25.69 4.31
CA LEU A 61 15.05 26.17 3.65
C LEU A 61 16.33 26.14 4.50
N PHE A 62 16.25 26.10 5.83
CA PHE A 62 17.41 26.08 6.72
C PHE A 62 17.97 24.68 7.02
N ASP A 63 17.19 23.63 6.79
CA ASP A 63 17.69 22.28 6.93
C ASP A 63 18.23 21.78 5.59
N LYS A 64 19.23 20.91 5.61
CA LYS A 64 19.84 20.25 4.43
C LYS A 64 18.86 19.28 3.70
N ILE A 65 17.56 19.58 3.72
CA ILE A 65 16.39 18.79 3.31
C ILE A 65 16.23 18.66 1.80
N HIS A 66 16.80 19.57 1.02
CA HIS A 66 16.76 19.47 -0.44
C HIS A 66 17.40 18.20 -1.00
N VAL A 67 18.34 17.54 -0.32
CA VAL A 67 18.85 16.23 -0.79
C VAL A 67 17.97 15.06 -0.33
N TYR A 68 17.18 15.24 0.73
CA TYR A 68 16.45 14.14 1.36
C TYR A 68 15.15 13.78 0.65
N HIS A 69 14.53 14.67 -0.11
CA HIS A 69 13.31 14.34 -0.86
C HIS A 69 13.54 13.27 -1.94
N VAL A 70 14.60 13.45 -2.76
CA VAL A 70 15.01 12.45 -3.77
C VAL A 70 15.40 11.13 -3.09
N LYS A 71 16.17 11.19 -2.00
CA LYS A 71 16.57 9.98 -1.27
C LYS A 71 15.38 9.25 -0.65
N THR A 72 14.37 9.97 -0.15
CA THR A 72 13.14 9.36 0.37
C THR A 72 12.36 8.68 -0.75
N PHE A 73 12.25 9.30 -1.92
CA PHE A 73 11.68 8.65 -3.11
C PHE A 73 12.43 7.36 -3.46
N GLU A 74 13.76 7.41 -3.53
CA GLU A 74 14.60 6.26 -3.82
C GLU A 74 14.41 5.15 -2.78
N SER A 75 14.37 5.49 -1.49
CA SER A 75 14.19 4.49 -0.43
C SER A 75 12.83 3.81 -0.46
N ILE A 76 11.77 4.51 -0.86
CA ILE A 76 10.44 3.92 -1.07
C ILE A 76 10.49 2.89 -2.21
N VAL A 77 11.06 3.28 -3.35
CA VAL A 77 11.16 2.40 -4.52
C VAL A 77 12.03 1.18 -4.21
N GLU A 78 13.17 1.38 -3.57
CA GLU A 78 14.05 0.28 -3.15
C GLU A 78 13.37 -0.68 -2.18
N GLU A 79 12.61 -0.17 -1.21
CA GLU A 79 11.91 -1.02 -0.24
C GLU A 79 10.81 -1.86 -0.92
N ALA A 80 10.07 -1.26 -1.85
CA ALA A 80 9.04 -1.95 -2.64
C ALA A 80 9.64 -2.98 -3.62
N ASP A 81 10.76 -2.65 -4.27
CA ASP A 81 11.48 -3.59 -5.14
C ASP A 81 12.09 -4.75 -4.35
N LYS A 82 12.67 -4.48 -3.17
CA LYS A 82 13.14 -5.53 -2.25
C LYS A 82 11.99 -6.43 -1.77
N TRP A 83 10.81 -5.86 -1.52
CA TRP A 83 9.63 -6.63 -1.16
C TRP A 83 9.25 -7.59 -2.30
N LEU A 84 9.18 -7.11 -3.55
CA LEU A 84 8.88 -7.95 -4.71
C LEU A 84 9.98 -9.00 -4.98
N GLY A 85 11.25 -8.63 -4.78
CA GLY A 85 12.39 -9.55 -4.90
C GLY A 85 12.26 -10.78 -4.00
N LYS A 86 11.82 -10.59 -2.74
CA LYS A 86 11.57 -11.71 -1.81
C LYS A 86 10.52 -12.70 -2.31
N HIS A 87 9.60 -12.25 -3.17
CA HIS A 87 8.55 -13.06 -3.77
C HIS A 87 9.01 -13.76 -5.06
N ARG A 88 9.92 -13.13 -5.83
CA ARG A 88 10.52 -13.78 -7.02
C ARG A 88 11.26 -15.06 -6.66
N ASP A 89 11.94 -15.06 -5.52
CA ASP A 89 12.72 -16.19 -5.01
C ASP A 89 11.87 -17.35 -4.46
N LYS A 90 10.55 -17.19 -4.36
CA LYS A 90 9.64 -18.24 -3.88
C LYS A 90 9.32 -19.25 -4.98
N THR A 91 9.23 -20.52 -4.59
CA THR A 91 8.79 -21.62 -5.45
C THR A 91 7.29 -21.51 -5.77
N ALA A 92 6.83 -22.20 -6.83
CA ALA A 92 5.40 -22.24 -7.18
C ALA A 92 4.54 -22.80 -6.03
N GLU A 93 5.03 -23.84 -5.34
CA GLU A 93 4.37 -24.45 -4.17
C GLU A 93 4.01 -23.42 -3.08
N TRP A 94 4.90 -22.44 -2.85
CA TRP A 94 4.66 -21.40 -1.85
C TRP A 94 3.40 -20.56 -2.16
N TYR A 95 3.11 -20.32 -3.45
CA TYR A 95 1.93 -19.57 -3.88
C TYR A 95 0.63 -20.38 -3.77
N ASN A 96 0.71 -21.69 -3.56
CA ASN A 96 -0.45 -22.54 -3.37
C ASN A 96 -0.90 -22.60 -1.90
N GLY A 97 -0.02 -22.22 -0.97
CA GLY A 97 -0.38 -21.98 0.42
C GLY A 97 -1.41 -20.85 0.52
N GLU A 98 -2.63 -21.19 0.92
CA GLU A 98 -3.75 -20.23 0.93
C GLU A 98 -3.51 -19.07 1.90
N PHE A 99 -2.93 -19.37 3.08
CA PHE A 99 -2.65 -18.37 4.10
C PHE A 99 -1.51 -17.43 3.68
N GLU A 100 -0.40 -17.98 3.21
CA GLU A 100 0.77 -17.25 2.75
C GLU A 100 0.43 -16.35 1.55
N TYR A 101 -0.27 -16.91 0.57
CA TYR A 101 -0.70 -16.18 -0.62
C TYR A 101 -1.68 -15.06 -0.27
N ALA A 102 -2.66 -15.32 0.59
CA ALA A 102 -3.63 -14.30 1.02
C ALA A 102 -2.95 -13.15 1.78
N GLY A 103 -1.97 -13.48 2.63
CA GLY A 103 -1.14 -12.49 3.31
C GLY A 103 -0.37 -11.62 2.32
N ALA A 104 0.35 -12.23 1.39
CA ALA A 104 1.13 -11.51 0.38
C ALA A 104 0.26 -10.68 -0.57
N THR A 105 -0.92 -11.17 -0.93
CA THR A 105 -1.87 -10.42 -1.76
C THR A 105 -2.40 -9.20 -1.03
N ARG A 106 -2.68 -9.31 0.28
CA ARG A 106 -3.08 -8.17 1.10
C ARG A 106 -1.96 -7.13 1.19
N GLU A 107 -0.72 -7.56 1.41
CA GLU A 107 0.44 -6.66 1.41
C GLU A 107 0.62 -5.98 0.05
N LEU A 108 0.48 -6.73 -1.05
CA LEU A 108 0.55 -6.18 -2.41
C LEU A 108 -0.50 -5.09 -2.64
N MET A 109 -1.74 -5.33 -2.22
CA MET A 109 -2.84 -4.36 -2.34
C MET A 109 -2.60 -3.09 -1.52
N GLN A 110 -1.81 -3.18 -0.44
CA GLN A 110 -1.47 -2.06 0.43
C GLN A 110 -0.18 -1.34 0.02
N LEU A 111 0.65 -1.96 -0.83
CA LEU A 111 2.01 -1.48 -1.12
C LEU A 111 2.03 -0.05 -1.66
N GLU A 112 1.14 0.27 -2.59
CA GLU A 112 1.01 1.62 -3.13
C GLU A 112 0.61 2.62 -2.04
N GLY A 113 -0.39 2.28 -1.22
CA GLY A 113 -0.86 3.13 -0.13
C GLY A 113 0.26 3.43 0.86
N MET A 114 0.98 2.41 1.31
CA MET A 114 2.10 2.58 2.24
C MET A 114 3.23 3.43 1.63
N ALA A 115 3.48 3.31 0.32
CA ALA A 115 4.45 4.12 -0.39
C ALA A 115 4.04 5.60 -0.44
N MET A 116 2.78 5.87 -0.73
CA MET A 116 2.23 7.23 -0.71
C MET A 116 2.24 7.82 0.70
N ASP A 117 1.89 7.03 1.71
CA ASP A 117 1.88 7.47 3.11
C ASP A 117 3.28 7.84 3.59
N LYS A 118 4.30 7.03 3.26
CA LYS A 118 5.69 7.34 3.63
C LYS A 118 6.16 8.63 2.97
N PHE A 119 5.79 8.85 1.71
CA PHE A 119 6.09 10.11 1.03
C PHE A 119 5.34 11.29 1.67
N GLN A 120 4.05 11.13 1.95
CA GLN A 120 3.22 12.16 2.57
C GLN A 120 3.72 12.53 3.97
N LEU A 121 4.12 11.54 4.77
CA LEU A 121 4.71 11.76 6.08
C LEU A 121 5.98 12.60 5.98
N TRP A 122 6.80 12.36 4.95
CA TRP A 122 7.97 13.19 4.68
C TRP A 122 7.59 14.63 4.29
N VAL A 123 6.54 14.81 3.51
CA VAL A 123 6.01 16.15 3.21
C VAL A 123 5.52 16.83 4.50
N GLU A 124 4.71 16.16 5.32
CA GLU A 124 4.09 16.72 6.54
C GLU A 124 5.10 17.04 7.66
N VAL A 125 6.02 16.12 7.95
CA VAL A 125 6.90 16.21 9.13
C VAL A 125 8.36 16.47 8.75
N GLY A 126 8.81 15.94 7.61
CA GLY A 126 10.19 16.05 7.17
C GLY A 126 11.16 15.24 8.02
N GLY A 127 12.45 15.49 7.79
CA GLY A 127 13.53 14.86 8.56
C GLY A 127 14.06 13.55 7.97
N THR A 128 15.29 13.23 8.36
CA THR A 128 16.05 12.09 7.82
C THR A 128 15.64 10.75 8.42
N TYR A 129 14.86 10.75 9.50
CA TYR A 129 14.42 9.49 10.11
C TYR A 129 13.40 8.77 9.22
N ILE A 130 12.59 9.50 8.44
CA ILE A 130 11.60 8.94 7.51
C ILE A 130 12.29 8.20 6.36
N LEU A 131 13.49 8.63 5.97
CA LEU A 131 14.31 7.90 5.00
C LEU A 131 14.58 6.46 5.45
N ARG A 132 14.76 6.27 6.76
CA ARG A 132 15.11 4.98 7.40
C ARG A 132 13.91 4.21 7.93
N SER A 133 12.72 4.82 7.99
CA SER A 133 11.51 4.11 8.44
C SER A 133 11.08 3.09 7.38
N ARG A 134 10.40 2.04 7.81
CA ARG A 134 9.76 1.09 6.89
C ARG A 134 8.45 1.68 6.35
N LEU A 135 8.01 1.21 5.18
CA LEU A 135 6.72 1.54 4.58
C LEU A 135 5.57 1.33 5.56
N THR A 136 5.56 0.18 6.25
CA THR A 136 4.53 -0.16 7.24
C THR A 136 4.52 0.80 8.43
N ASP A 137 5.69 1.21 8.91
CA ASP A 137 5.80 2.06 10.09
C ASP A 137 5.39 3.49 9.77
N ALA A 138 5.72 3.96 8.56
CA ALA A 138 5.32 5.27 8.08
C ALA A 138 3.80 5.34 7.83
N SER A 139 3.23 4.31 7.21
CA SER A 139 1.78 4.21 7.00
C SER A 139 1.00 4.21 8.33
N ARG A 140 1.45 3.44 9.33
CA ARG A 140 0.86 3.47 10.68
C ARG A 140 0.94 4.84 11.34
N GLN A 141 2.03 5.58 11.14
CA GLN A 141 2.17 6.94 11.67
C GLN A 141 1.19 7.92 11.01
N MET A 142 0.98 7.80 9.70
CA MET A 142 -0.01 8.58 8.97
C MET A 142 -1.43 8.28 9.46
N ASP A 143 -1.78 6.99 9.60
CA ASP A 143 -3.08 6.57 10.13
C ASP A 143 -3.33 7.10 11.55
N ALA A 144 -2.33 6.98 12.43
CA ALA A 144 -2.42 7.50 13.79
C ALA A 144 -2.52 9.04 13.81
N GLY A 145 -1.91 9.73 12.85
CA GLY A 145 -2.06 11.18 12.66
C GLY A 145 -3.45 11.56 12.17
N LEU A 146 -4.01 10.80 11.23
CA LEU A 146 -5.37 11.00 10.72
C LEU A 146 -6.42 10.79 11.82
N MET A 147 -6.29 9.72 12.61
CA MET A 147 -7.21 9.42 13.70
C MET A 147 -7.22 10.52 14.77
N ARG A 148 -6.05 11.08 15.11
CA ARG A 148 -5.97 12.22 16.04
C ARG A 148 -6.70 13.45 15.48
N ARG A 149 -6.47 13.78 14.20
CA ARG A 149 -7.18 14.90 13.54
C ARG A 149 -8.70 14.69 13.53
N LEU A 150 -9.17 13.47 13.31
CA LEU A 150 -10.60 13.15 13.35
C LEU A 150 -11.18 13.32 14.75
N HIS A 151 -10.51 12.85 15.79
CA HIS A 151 -10.94 13.07 17.18
C HIS A 151 -11.00 14.57 17.52
N ASP A 152 -9.98 15.35 17.14
CA ASP A 152 -9.97 16.80 17.38
C ASP A 152 -11.15 17.51 16.69
N ILE A 153 -11.52 17.08 15.49
CA ILE A 153 -12.69 17.62 14.76
C ILE A 153 -13.99 17.22 15.47
N MET A 154 -14.11 15.96 15.89
CA MET A 154 -15.29 15.49 16.63
C MET A 154 -15.48 16.25 17.94
N ASP A 155 -14.40 16.51 18.67
CA ASP A 155 -14.44 17.28 19.91
C ASP A 155 -14.85 18.73 19.67
N LYS A 156 -14.34 19.37 18.61
CA LYS A 156 -14.76 20.72 18.20
C LYS A 156 -16.24 20.77 17.82
N CYS A 157 -16.71 19.82 17.00
CA CYS A 157 -18.13 19.75 16.62
C CYS A 157 -19.04 19.49 17.84
N ALA A 158 -18.60 18.66 18.79
CA ALA A 158 -19.32 18.43 20.04
C ALA A 158 -19.39 19.71 20.89
N ALA A 159 -18.29 20.44 21.01
CA ALA A 159 -18.23 21.71 21.73
C ALA A 159 -19.15 22.77 21.08
N GLU A 160 -19.15 22.88 19.76
CA GLU A 160 -20.05 23.77 19.01
C GLU A 160 -21.51 23.39 19.21
N THR A 161 -21.86 22.11 19.17
CA THR A 161 -23.23 21.63 19.40
C THR A 161 -23.73 21.97 20.81
N VAL A 162 -22.86 21.87 21.82
CA VAL A 162 -23.16 22.29 23.19
C VAL A 162 -23.35 23.81 23.27
N ALA A 163 -22.55 24.59 22.55
CA ALA A 163 -22.69 26.04 22.49
C ALA A 163 -24.04 26.46 21.86
N TRP A 164 -24.45 25.81 20.77
CA TRP A 164 -25.76 26.04 20.15
C TRP A 164 -26.94 25.70 21.06
N ARG A 165 -26.84 24.64 21.88
CA ARG A 165 -27.89 24.27 22.87
C ARG A 165 -27.97 25.20 24.08
N ARG A 166 -26.95 26.03 24.33
CA ARG A 166 -26.89 26.98 25.45
C ARG A 166 -27.31 28.39 25.06
N LEU A 167 -27.62 28.66 23.78
CA LEU A 167 -28.24 29.92 23.38
C LEU A 167 -29.66 29.98 23.95
N PRO A 168 -30.03 31.04 24.69
CA PRO A 168 -31.40 31.18 25.17
C PRO A 168 -32.33 31.28 23.96
N SER A 169 -33.39 30.47 23.97
CA SER A 169 -34.50 30.62 23.04
C SER A 169 -35.00 32.06 23.16
N VAL A 170 -34.76 32.87 22.14
CA VAL A 170 -35.34 34.21 22.04
C VAL A 170 -36.84 34.00 21.88
N VAL A 171 -37.58 34.17 22.99
CA VAL A 171 -39.04 34.27 23.06
C VAL A 171 -39.36 35.61 23.69
#